data_AF-A0A956HP04-F1
#
_entry.id   AF-A0A956HP04-F1
#
_cell.length_a   1.000
_cell.length_b   1.000
_cell.length_c   1.000
_cell.angle_alpha   90.00
_cell.angle_beta   90.00
_cell.angle_gamma   90.00
#
_symmetry.space_group_name_H-M   'P 1'
#
loop_
_entity.id
_entity.type
_entity.pdbx_description
1 polymer ?
#
loop_
_entity_poly.entity_id
_entity_poly.type
_entity_poly.pdbx_seq_one_letter_code
_entity_poly.pdbx_strand_id
1 'polypeptide(L)'
;MSGRRTSALIALALALVTVALLSVGHRQVGYVRDEGIYFVAGRTHARWLAEVARAPSKLADRPARDRAFAINHEHPALLKLLAGAAGRLLSQETGSNDGDPSVRGLAPVLPEGAAMRLPAQLLSGLAVALLFGAGRALGGGALAGLLAAGFYILLPRVWFHAGLHCFDAPIAAVTLAVVLAYRRALTSWRWGLALGPIVGLAISIKHNALFLPLLLGLHYLCCLGARWWRGRGRPRPGQLAPLWIASVAVLAPLTFYALWPWLWPAPIERLTEYFEFHLYHSWYNTEYLGVNYNRPPMPVSLPLVMTWATVPTALLMLAGCGLVIGLRDDARRSGGEGDAASDAPRFGAPLPRPGDRLDGLLLAIFAVFPIALISLPSVPIFGGTKHWITAYPFLALLAALAWGRLWQAVGISARGRRLQAVALVFVLTPSAWATLRGHPYNLSQYAPLVGG
;
A
#
# COMPACT_ATOMS: atom_id res chain seq x y z
N MET A 1 3.50 25.21 -17.65
CA MET A 1 3.28 25.06 -16.18
C MET A 1 1.83 24.69 -15.80
N SER A 2 0.80 25.02 -16.61
CA SER A 2 -0.61 24.71 -16.27
C SER A 2 -0.91 23.20 -16.13
N GLY A 3 -0.45 22.36 -17.07
CA GLY A 3 -0.79 20.92 -17.07
C GLY A 3 -0.24 20.08 -15.90
N ARG A 4 0.83 20.53 -15.22
CA ARG A 4 1.31 19.86 -13.98
C ARG A 4 0.43 20.23 -12.79
N ARG A 5 0.07 21.51 -12.66
CA ARG A 5 -0.84 21.99 -11.61
C ARG A 5 -2.22 21.35 -11.74
N THR A 6 -2.79 21.32 -12.96
CA THR A 6 -4.08 20.67 -13.22
C THR A 6 -4.10 19.21 -12.77
N SER A 7 -3.05 18.43 -13.07
CA SER A 7 -3.03 17.03 -12.65
C SER A 7 -2.78 16.84 -11.15
N ALA A 8 -2.05 17.73 -10.49
CA ALA A 8 -1.95 17.72 -9.04
C ALA A 8 -3.32 18.00 -8.38
N LEU A 9 -4.08 18.96 -8.92
CA LEU A 9 -5.44 19.28 -8.47
C LEU A 9 -6.40 18.11 -8.70
N ILE A 10 -6.33 17.43 -9.85
CA ILE A 10 -7.14 16.22 -10.09
C ILE A 10 -6.78 15.11 -9.10
N ALA A 11 -5.49 14.85 -8.88
CA ALA A 11 -5.04 13.85 -7.91
C ALA A 11 -5.56 14.15 -6.50
N LEU A 12 -5.45 15.42 -6.08
CA LEU A 12 -5.96 15.87 -4.78
C LEU A 12 -7.49 15.74 -4.70
N ALA A 13 -8.22 16.16 -5.74
CA ALA A 13 -9.67 16.03 -5.78
C ALA A 13 -10.11 14.56 -5.67
N LEU A 14 -9.47 13.66 -6.41
CA LEU A 14 -9.75 12.21 -6.33
C LEU A 14 -9.47 11.65 -4.93
N ALA A 15 -8.38 12.06 -4.28
CA ALA A 15 -8.07 11.66 -2.92
C ALA A 15 -9.12 12.16 -1.92
N LEU A 16 -9.47 13.45 -1.96
CA LEU A 16 -10.44 14.05 -1.06
C LEU A 16 -11.84 13.46 -1.25
N VAL A 17 -12.27 13.26 -2.51
CA VAL A 17 -13.54 12.60 -2.82
C VAL A 17 -13.54 11.16 -2.32
N THR A 18 -12.45 10.41 -2.51
CA THR A 18 -12.33 9.04 -1.98
C THR A 18 -12.47 9.03 -0.45
N VAL A 19 -11.74 9.89 0.25
CA VAL A 19 -11.81 9.98 1.72
C VAL A 19 -13.22 10.33 2.17
N ALA A 20 -13.84 11.35 1.56
CA ALA A 20 -15.20 11.76 1.91
C ALA A 20 -16.22 10.65 1.71
N LEU A 21 -16.16 9.94 0.58
CA LEU A 21 -17.07 8.84 0.29
C LEU A 21 -16.83 7.63 1.21
N LEU A 22 -15.59 7.31 1.56
CA LEU A 22 -15.28 6.28 2.57
C LEU A 22 -15.80 6.70 3.95
N SER A 23 -15.57 7.94 4.37
CA SER A 23 -16.03 8.47 5.66
C SER A 23 -17.56 8.47 5.80
N VAL A 24 -18.29 8.67 4.69
CA VAL A 24 -19.76 8.63 4.66
C VAL A 24 -20.25 7.19 4.56
N GLY A 25 -19.77 6.42 3.59
CA GLY A 25 -20.23 5.05 3.34
C GLY A 25 -19.97 4.12 4.52
N HIS A 26 -18.75 4.16 5.09
CA HIS A 26 -18.40 3.26 6.18
C HIS A 26 -19.14 3.54 7.50
N ARG A 27 -19.98 4.57 7.59
CA ARG A 27 -20.93 4.69 8.71
C ARG A 27 -21.94 3.54 8.75
N GLN A 28 -22.22 2.91 7.61
CA GLN A 28 -23.12 1.76 7.48
C GLN A 28 -22.39 0.41 7.67
N VAL A 29 -21.07 0.42 7.77
CA VAL A 29 -20.24 -0.78 7.94
C VAL A 29 -20.01 -1.01 9.43
N GLY A 30 -20.54 -2.12 9.95
CA GLY A 30 -20.31 -2.57 11.32
C GLY A 30 -18.83 -2.77 11.64
N TYR A 31 -18.49 -2.78 12.92
CA TYR A 31 -17.10 -3.00 13.34
C TYR A 31 -16.69 -4.44 13.12
N VAL A 32 -15.60 -4.64 12.37
CA VAL A 32 -15.05 -5.97 12.15
C VAL A 32 -14.20 -6.39 13.35
N ARG A 33 -13.92 -7.70 13.46
CA ARG A 33 -13.13 -8.28 14.55
C ARG A 33 -11.84 -7.51 14.85
N ASP A 34 -11.06 -7.21 13.80
CA ASP A 34 -9.76 -6.54 13.93
C ASP A 34 -9.93 -5.11 14.51
N GLU A 35 -10.95 -4.37 14.06
CA GLU A 35 -11.23 -3.01 14.53
C GLU A 35 -11.54 -2.95 16.03
N GLY A 36 -12.26 -3.95 16.57
CA GLY A 36 -12.58 -3.99 18.00
C GLY A 36 -11.32 -3.95 18.87
N ILE A 37 -10.33 -4.79 18.56
CA ILE A 37 -9.05 -4.83 19.29
C ILE A 37 -8.25 -3.55 19.05
N TYR A 38 -8.20 -3.08 17.80
CA TYR A 38 -7.42 -1.89 17.44
C TYR A 38 -7.99 -0.58 18.01
N PHE A 39 -9.31 -0.45 18.15
CA PHE A 39 -9.94 0.70 18.82
C PHE A 39 -9.61 0.73 20.32
N VAL A 40 -9.63 -0.43 21.00
CA VAL A 40 -9.24 -0.50 22.42
C VAL A 40 -7.78 -0.08 22.59
N ALA A 41 -6.87 -0.63 21.78
CA ALA A 41 -5.45 -0.26 21.80
C ALA A 41 -5.24 1.22 21.43
N GLY A 42 -5.97 1.73 20.43
CA GLY A 42 -5.92 3.15 20.05
C GLY A 42 -6.31 4.07 21.19
N ARG A 43 -7.37 3.74 21.96
CA ARG A 43 -7.78 4.51 23.14
C ARG A 43 -6.69 4.55 24.21
N THR A 44 -6.06 3.41 24.52
CA THR A 44 -4.99 3.38 25.54
C THR A 44 -3.75 4.14 25.09
N HIS A 45 -3.37 4.02 23.82
CA HIS A 45 -2.25 4.77 23.23
C HIS A 45 -2.51 6.28 23.25
N ALA A 46 -3.73 6.72 22.92
CA ALA A 46 -4.11 8.14 22.91
C ALA A 46 -4.16 8.75 24.33
N ARG A 47 -4.58 7.97 25.34
CA ARG A 47 -4.52 8.38 26.75
C ARG A 47 -3.08 8.65 27.18
N TRP A 48 -2.16 7.72 26.88
CA TRP A 48 -0.73 7.90 27.18
C TRP A 48 -0.12 9.09 26.45
N LEU A 49 -0.43 9.29 25.16
CA LEU A 49 0.03 10.47 24.41
C LEU A 49 -0.46 11.78 25.07
N ALA A 50 -1.68 11.82 25.59
CA ALA A 50 -2.20 12.98 26.30
C ALA A 50 -1.51 13.20 27.65
N GLU A 51 -1.17 12.14 28.38
CA GLU A 51 -0.37 12.23 29.61
C GLU A 51 1.03 12.77 29.33
N VAL A 52 1.70 12.29 28.27
CA VAL A 52 3.01 12.79 27.83
C VAL A 52 2.94 14.26 27.42
N ALA A 53 1.87 14.67 26.72
CA ALA A 53 1.68 16.07 26.33
C ALA A 53 1.50 17.00 27.54
N ARG A 54 0.86 16.52 28.61
CA ARG A 54 0.69 17.27 29.87
C ARG A 54 1.96 17.25 30.72
N ALA A 55 2.68 16.14 30.73
CA ALA A 55 3.89 15.92 31.51
C ALA A 55 4.93 15.12 30.70
N PRO A 56 5.88 15.78 30.01
CA PRO A 56 6.87 15.11 29.16
C PRO A 56 7.71 14.04 29.86
N SER A 57 7.86 14.12 31.19
CA SER A 57 8.51 13.09 32.00
C SER A 57 7.85 11.70 31.90
N LYS A 58 6.55 11.64 31.55
CA LYS A 58 5.82 10.38 31.30
C LYS A 58 6.32 9.60 30.08
N LEU A 59 7.12 10.23 29.21
CA LEU A 59 7.78 9.53 28.11
C LEU A 59 8.78 8.48 28.64
N ALA A 60 9.46 8.78 29.75
CA ALA A 60 10.43 7.92 30.40
C ALA A 60 9.80 6.94 31.43
N ASP A 61 8.53 7.15 31.80
CA ASP A 61 7.79 6.31 32.74
C ASP A 61 7.46 4.94 32.12
N ARG A 62 8.32 3.96 32.39
CA ARG A 62 8.19 2.59 31.86
C ARG A 62 6.85 1.94 32.27
N PRO A 63 6.45 1.89 33.56
CA PRO A 63 5.16 1.31 33.94
C PRO A 63 3.96 1.93 33.22
N ALA A 64 3.94 3.27 33.04
CA ALA A 64 2.86 3.93 32.30
C ALA A 64 2.83 3.51 30.83
N ARG A 65 4.00 3.47 30.17
CA ARG A 65 4.12 3.04 28.78
C ARG A 65 3.74 1.56 28.60
N ASP A 66 4.21 0.68 29.48
CA ASP A 66 3.90 -0.75 29.39
C ASP A 66 2.39 -1.02 29.52
N ARG A 67 1.70 -0.33 30.44
CA ARG A 67 0.23 -0.38 30.53
C ARG A 67 -0.46 0.16 29.28
N ALA A 68 0.04 1.27 28.73
CA ALA A 68 -0.57 1.90 27.56
C ALA A 68 -0.52 1.04 26.30
N PHE A 69 0.57 0.27 26.14
CA PHE A 69 0.80 -0.57 24.99
C PHE A 69 0.47 -2.04 25.20
N ALA A 70 0.11 -2.49 26.42
CA ALA A 70 -0.16 -3.89 26.74
C ALA A 70 -1.16 -4.58 25.79
N ILE A 71 -2.20 -3.86 25.36
CA ILE A 71 -3.21 -4.40 24.47
C ILE A 71 -2.70 -4.40 23.03
N ASN A 72 -2.67 -5.58 22.43
CA ASN A 72 -2.28 -5.78 21.04
C ASN A 72 -0.83 -5.34 20.74
N HIS A 73 0.08 -5.47 21.72
CA HIS A 73 1.50 -5.14 21.56
C HIS A 73 2.22 -6.06 20.58
N GLU A 74 1.59 -7.15 20.15
CA GLU A 74 2.11 -8.07 19.17
C GLU A 74 2.07 -7.46 17.75
N HIS A 75 1.35 -6.36 17.54
CA HIS A 75 1.29 -5.66 16.25
C HIS A 75 1.83 -4.23 16.31
N PRO A 76 2.45 -3.72 15.22
CA PRO A 76 2.99 -2.36 15.16
C PRO A 76 2.02 -1.26 15.60
N ALA A 77 2.53 -0.25 16.28
CA ALA A 77 1.71 0.75 16.96
C ALA A 77 1.17 1.89 16.08
N LEU A 78 1.78 2.18 14.92
CA LEU A 78 1.54 3.45 14.21
C LEU A 78 0.08 3.71 13.88
N LEU A 79 -0.62 2.75 13.27
CA LEU A 79 -2.02 2.97 12.89
C LEU A 79 -2.91 3.12 14.11
N LYS A 80 -2.68 2.32 15.16
CA LYS A 80 -3.41 2.41 16.44
C LYS A 80 -3.19 3.76 17.11
N LEU A 81 -1.95 4.26 17.13
CA LEU A 81 -1.60 5.60 17.63
C LEU A 81 -2.34 6.69 16.86
N LEU A 82 -2.29 6.66 15.52
CA LEU A 82 -2.96 7.65 14.67
C LEU A 82 -4.49 7.61 14.83
N ALA A 83 -5.08 6.42 14.91
CA ALA A 83 -6.51 6.26 15.12
C ALA A 83 -6.94 6.75 16.50
N GLY A 84 -6.20 6.38 17.54
CA GLY A 84 -6.41 6.88 18.89
C GLY A 84 -6.35 8.42 18.96
N ALA A 85 -5.32 9.01 18.34
CA ALA A 85 -5.18 10.46 18.25
C ALA A 85 -6.34 11.11 17.49
N ALA A 86 -6.73 10.55 16.33
CA ALA A 86 -7.87 11.04 15.56
C ALA A 86 -9.19 10.92 16.33
N GLY A 87 -9.42 9.79 17.00
CA GLY A 87 -10.54 9.57 17.91
C GLY A 87 -10.59 10.62 19.01
N ARG A 88 -9.47 10.83 19.72
CA ARG A 88 -9.39 11.86 20.77
C ARG A 88 -9.60 13.27 20.23
N LEU A 89 -9.15 13.59 19.02
CA LEU A 89 -9.25 14.95 18.46
C LEU A 89 -10.62 15.27 17.87
N LEU A 90 -11.26 14.30 17.22
CA LEU A 90 -12.40 14.53 16.33
C LEU A 90 -13.72 13.89 16.78
N SER A 91 -13.69 13.04 17.82
CA SER A 91 -14.89 12.34 18.28
C SER A 91 -15.84 13.24 19.08
N GLN A 92 -17.14 13.06 18.86
CA GLN A 92 -18.23 13.70 19.61
C GLN A 92 -18.46 13.08 20.98
N GLU A 93 -18.25 11.77 21.08
CA GLU A 93 -18.38 10.98 22.30
C GLU A 93 -17.05 10.27 22.52
N THR A 94 -16.25 10.73 23.47
CA THR A 94 -15.19 9.86 24.00
C THR A 94 -15.84 8.98 25.03
N GLY A 95 -16.03 7.69 24.70
CA GLY A 95 -16.72 6.69 25.52
C GLY A 95 -16.04 6.36 26.85
N SER A 96 -15.89 7.35 27.73
CA SER A 96 -15.78 7.17 29.16
C SER A 96 -17.14 7.55 29.76
N ASN A 97 -17.88 6.56 30.25
CA ASN A 97 -19.01 6.75 31.16
C ASN A 97 -18.60 7.46 32.47
N ASP A 98 -17.32 7.83 32.63
CA ASP A 98 -16.77 8.51 33.81
C ASP A 98 -16.98 10.03 33.80
N GLY A 99 -17.67 10.61 32.81
CA GLY A 99 -18.05 12.03 32.84
C GLY A 99 -16.86 13.02 32.86
N ASP A 100 -15.62 12.58 32.61
CA ASP A 100 -14.43 13.45 32.62
C ASP A 100 -14.51 14.48 31.47
N PRO A 101 -14.76 15.76 31.75
CA PRO A 101 -14.88 16.81 30.74
C PRO A 101 -13.54 17.11 30.03
N SER A 102 -12.41 16.64 30.57
CA SER A 102 -11.06 16.85 30.02
C SER A 102 -10.73 15.97 28.80
N VAL A 103 -11.72 15.16 28.36
CA VAL A 103 -11.61 14.18 27.28
C VAL A 103 -12.46 14.57 26.06
N ARG A 104 -13.16 15.71 26.05
CA ARG A 104 -13.83 16.19 24.83
C ARG A 104 -12.82 16.45 23.72
N GLY A 105 -13.13 15.98 22.51
CA GLY A 105 -12.28 16.24 21.35
C GLY A 105 -12.14 17.72 21.04
N LEU A 106 -10.98 18.11 20.51
CA LEU A 106 -10.69 19.51 20.18
C LEU A 106 -11.60 20.04 19.05
N ALA A 107 -12.11 19.16 18.18
CA ALA A 107 -13.06 19.47 17.12
C ALA A 107 -14.07 18.31 16.94
N PRO A 108 -15.06 18.15 17.83
CA PRO A 108 -15.94 16.98 17.89
C PRO A 108 -16.96 17.00 16.74
N VAL A 109 -16.63 16.35 15.62
CA VAL A 109 -17.46 16.38 14.39
C VAL A 109 -17.86 14.98 13.87
N LEU A 110 -17.31 13.91 14.45
CA LEU A 110 -17.54 12.52 14.02
C LEU A 110 -17.88 11.60 15.20
N PRO A 111 -18.61 10.51 15.00
CA PRO A 111 -18.62 9.38 15.93
C PRO A 111 -17.20 8.81 16.13
N GLU A 112 -16.89 8.25 17.30
CA GLU A 112 -15.54 7.78 17.65
C GLU A 112 -14.97 6.81 16.60
N GLY A 113 -15.72 5.77 16.22
CA GLY A 113 -15.25 4.81 15.22
C GLY A 113 -14.99 5.43 13.85
N ALA A 114 -15.77 6.44 13.44
CA ALA A 114 -15.54 7.17 12.19
C ALA A 114 -14.26 8.01 12.26
N ALA A 115 -14.00 8.67 13.39
CA ALA A 115 -12.76 9.40 13.64
C ALA A 115 -11.54 8.45 13.63
N MET A 116 -11.65 7.27 14.26
CA MET A 116 -10.57 6.28 14.31
C MET A 116 -10.30 5.60 12.95
N ARG A 117 -11.31 5.53 12.06
CA ARG A 117 -11.15 5.06 10.67
C ARG A 117 -10.42 6.07 9.78
N LEU A 118 -10.49 7.37 10.11
CA LEU A 118 -10.00 8.45 9.24
C LEU A 118 -8.52 8.32 8.80
N PRO A 119 -7.56 7.96 9.68
CA PRO A 119 -6.16 7.79 9.24
C PRO A 119 -5.97 6.73 8.15
N ALA A 120 -6.69 5.61 8.22
CA ALA A 120 -6.64 4.56 7.20
C ALA A 120 -7.30 5.04 5.89
N GLN A 121 -8.39 5.80 5.99
CA GLN A 121 -9.07 6.41 4.84
C GLN A 121 -8.18 7.44 4.13
N LEU A 122 -7.46 8.28 4.89
CA LEU A 122 -6.50 9.25 4.36
C LEU A 122 -5.37 8.56 3.58
N LEU A 123 -4.83 7.44 4.09
CA LEU A 123 -3.84 6.64 3.37
C LEU A 123 -4.42 6.01 2.09
N SER A 124 -5.69 5.59 2.11
CA SER A 124 -6.38 5.11 0.90
C SER A 124 -6.57 6.23 -0.13
N GLY A 125 -6.92 7.45 0.30
CA GLY A 125 -6.95 8.63 -0.57
C GLY A 125 -5.58 8.96 -1.15
N LEU A 126 -4.51 8.86 -0.36
CA LEU A 126 -3.13 8.99 -0.83
C LEU A 126 -2.80 7.94 -1.91
N ALA A 127 -3.20 6.68 -1.71
CA ALA A 127 -3.02 5.63 -2.72
C ALA A 127 -3.67 6.01 -4.05
N VAL A 128 -4.91 6.52 -4.02
CA VAL A 128 -5.64 6.98 -5.21
C VAL A 128 -4.89 8.12 -5.92
N ALA A 129 -4.42 9.13 -5.19
CA ALA A 129 -3.62 10.22 -5.78
C ALA A 129 -2.31 9.72 -6.41
N LEU A 130 -1.60 8.83 -5.72
CA LEU A 130 -0.35 8.25 -6.21
C LEU A 130 -0.58 7.39 -7.46
N LEU A 131 -1.63 6.57 -7.48
CA LEU A 131 -2.03 5.75 -8.63
C LEU A 131 -2.42 6.61 -9.82
N PHE A 132 -3.19 7.68 -9.61
CA PHE A 132 -3.50 8.62 -10.69
C PHE A 132 -2.22 9.25 -11.26
N GLY A 133 -1.33 9.74 -10.41
CA GLY A 133 -0.08 10.38 -10.84
C GLY A 133 0.86 9.43 -11.57
N ALA A 134 1.08 8.23 -11.01
CA ALA A 134 1.94 7.21 -11.58
C ALA A 134 1.34 6.56 -12.84
N GLY A 135 0.05 6.24 -12.83
CA GLY A 135 -0.68 5.72 -13.99
C GLY A 135 -0.71 6.71 -15.15
N ARG A 136 -0.89 8.01 -14.87
CA ARG A 136 -0.77 9.07 -15.89
C ARG A 136 0.61 9.09 -16.53
N ALA A 137 1.66 8.93 -15.72
CA ALA A 137 3.04 8.95 -16.20
C ALA A 137 3.38 7.69 -17.02
N LEU A 138 2.90 6.51 -16.62
CA LEU A 138 3.15 5.24 -17.31
C LEU A 138 2.32 5.09 -18.59
N GLY A 139 1.03 5.43 -18.54
CA GLY A 139 0.10 5.30 -19.67
C GLY A 139 -0.03 6.54 -20.56
N GLY A 140 0.76 7.58 -20.32
CA GLY A 140 0.87 8.74 -21.21
C GLY A 140 -0.33 9.71 -21.23
N GLY A 141 -1.19 9.71 -20.21
CA GLY A 141 -2.35 10.61 -20.19
C GLY A 141 -3.25 10.48 -18.96
N ALA A 142 -4.13 11.47 -18.76
CA ALA A 142 -5.00 11.53 -17.58
C ALA A 142 -5.96 10.34 -17.49
N LEU A 143 -6.45 9.83 -18.62
CA LEU A 143 -7.33 8.65 -18.65
C LEU A 143 -6.65 7.39 -18.12
N ALA A 144 -5.35 7.20 -18.38
CA ALA A 144 -4.58 6.10 -17.78
C ALA A 144 -4.41 6.26 -16.27
N GLY A 145 -4.26 7.51 -15.79
CA GLY A 145 -4.28 7.81 -14.36
C GLY A 145 -5.62 7.50 -13.72
N LEU A 146 -6.72 7.90 -14.35
CA LEU A 146 -8.07 7.57 -13.89
C LEU A 146 -8.32 6.05 -13.90
N LEU A 147 -7.82 5.33 -14.91
CA LEU A 147 -7.87 3.87 -14.94
C LEU A 147 -7.13 3.26 -13.75
N ALA A 148 -5.91 3.68 -13.45
CA ALA A 148 -5.16 3.14 -12.31
C ALA A 148 -5.85 3.42 -10.97
N ALA A 149 -6.30 4.66 -10.76
CA ALA A 149 -7.03 5.05 -9.56
C ALA A 149 -8.34 4.26 -9.41
N GLY A 150 -9.14 4.21 -10.48
CA GLY A 150 -10.42 3.52 -10.52
C GLY A 150 -10.29 2.00 -10.40
N PHE A 151 -9.31 1.40 -11.07
CA PHE A 151 -8.98 -0.03 -10.93
C PHE A 151 -8.82 -0.39 -9.47
N TYR A 152 -8.08 0.40 -8.70
CA TYR A 152 -7.81 0.08 -7.31
C TYR A 152 -9.04 0.31 -6.42
N ILE A 153 -9.54 1.55 -6.36
CA ILE A 153 -10.51 1.94 -5.32
C ILE A 153 -11.94 1.44 -5.61
N LEU A 154 -12.28 1.20 -6.87
CA LEU A 154 -13.63 0.75 -7.24
C LEU A 154 -13.81 -0.76 -7.13
N LEU A 155 -12.79 -1.52 -6.70
CA LEU A 155 -12.96 -2.95 -6.42
C LEU A 155 -13.70 -3.12 -5.09
N PRO A 156 -14.78 -3.93 -5.02
CA PRO A 156 -15.57 -4.07 -3.80
C PRO A 156 -14.74 -4.39 -2.55
N ARG A 157 -13.78 -5.31 -2.69
CA ARG A 157 -12.93 -5.72 -1.57
C ARG A 157 -11.95 -4.64 -1.16
N VAL A 158 -11.40 -3.88 -2.11
CA VAL A 158 -10.53 -2.74 -1.80
C VAL A 158 -11.34 -1.65 -1.10
N TRP A 159 -12.51 -1.31 -1.64
CA TRP A 159 -13.43 -0.34 -1.04
C TRP A 159 -13.76 -0.67 0.41
N PHE A 160 -14.12 -1.94 0.66
CA PHE A 160 -14.41 -2.42 2.01
C PHE A 160 -13.23 -2.17 2.95
N HIS A 161 -12.03 -2.69 2.61
CA HIS A 161 -10.86 -2.56 3.47
C HIS A 161 -10.32 -1.12 3.57
N ALA A 162 -10.53 -0.28 2.56
CA ALA A 162 -10.06 1.10 2.52
C ALA A 162 -10.71 2.00 3.56
N GLY A 163 -11.94 1.68 3.99
CA GLY A 163 -12.66 2.48 4.97
C GLY A 163 -12.62 1.96 6.41
N LEU A 164 -12.01 0.80 6.66
CA LEU A 164 -11.85 0.23 7.99
C LEU A 164 -10.59 0.77 8.68
N HIS A 165 -10.59 0.77 10.02
CA HIS A 165 -9.40 0.89 10.82
C HIS A 165 -8.68 -0.47 10.89
N CYS A 166 -8.20 -0.93 9.74
CA CYS A 166 -7.39 -2.15 9.59
C CYS A 166 -6.10 -1.81 8.84
N PHE A 167 -5.12 -2.72 8.84
CA PHE A 167 -3.79 -2.40 8.30
C PHE A 167 -3.64 -2.69 6.80
N ASP A 168 -4.59 -3.38 6.18
CA ASP A 168 -4.46 -3.95 4.82
C ASP A 168 -4.42 -2.89 3.70
N ALA A 169 -5.40 -1.99 3.65
CA ALA A 169 -5.39 -0.88 2.68
C ALA A 169 -4.29 0.17 2.99
N PRO A 170 -4.04 0.55 4.26
CA PRO A 170 -2.88 1.36 4.63
C PRO A 170 -1.55 0.81 4.16
N ILE A 171 -1.28 -0.49 4.37
CA ILE A 171 -0.01 -1.05 3.92
C ILE A 171 0.09 -1.09 2.39
N ALA A 172 -1.01 -1.37 1.66
CA ALA A 172 -1.00 -1.30 0.20
C ALA A 172 -0.65 0.12 -0.30
N ALA A 173 -1.20 1.16 0.34
CA ALA A 173 -0.89 2.55 0.04
C ALA A 173 0.59 2.89 0.28
N VAL A 174 1.13 2.49 1.43
CA VAL A 174 2.52 2.81 1.79
C VAL A 174 3.51 1.94 1.01
N THR A 175 3.18 0.69 0.67
CA THR A 175 3.98 -0.12 -0.26
C THR A 175 4.07 0.54 -1.63
N LEU A 176 2.98 1.09 -2.16
CA LEU A 176 3.02 1.89 -3.39
C LEU A 176 3.94 3.12 -3.23
N ALA A 177 3.83 3.85 -2.13
CA ALA A 177 4.68 5.00 -1.85
C ALA A 177 6.17 4.62 -1.75
N VAL A 178 6.51 3.50 -1.10
CA VAL A 178 7.86 2.93 -1.02
C VAL A 178 8.40 2.65 -2.42
N VAL A 179 7.63 1.97 -3.28
CA VAL A 179 8.09 1.62 -4.63
C VAL A 179 8.29 2.87 -5.49
N LEU A 180 7.39 3.85 -5.41
CA LEU A 180 7.53 5.12 -6.13
C LEU A 180 8.73 5.94 -5.62
N ALA A 181 8.95 5.97 -4.30
CA ALA A 181 10.11 6.63 -3.67
C ALA A 181 11.41 5.93 -4.05
N TYR A 182 11.46 4.59 -4.02
CA TYR A 182 12.59 3.78 -4.46
C TYR A 182 12.95 4.08 -5.92
N ARG A 183 11.94 4.13 -6.80
CA ARG A 183 12.15 4.43 -8.22
C ARG A 183 12.78 5.81 -8.43
N ARG A 184 12.52 6.78 -7.53
CA ARG A 184 13.20 8.08 -7.51
C ARG A 184 14.58 8.03 -6.86
N ALA A 185 14.74 7.23 -5.80
CA ALA A 185 16.01 6.99 -5.09
C ALA A 185 17.11 6.46 -6.01
N LEU A 186 16.73 5.69 -7.03
CA LEU A 186 17.65 5.23 -8.09
C LEU A 186 18.38 6.39 -8.81
N THR A 187 17.86 7.62 -8.74
CA THR A 187 18.41 8.81 -9.41
C THR A 187 18.63 10.02 -8.53
N SER A 188 18.23 9.97 -7.27
CA SER A 188 18.18 11.14 -6.43
C SER A 188 18.54 10.79 -5.00
N TRP A 189 19.58 11.45 -4.49
CA TRP A 189 20.09 11.20 -3.15
C TRP A 189 19.05 11.56 -2.09
N ARG A 190 18.21 12.58 -2.34
CA ARG A 190 17.13 12.99 -1.43
C ARG A 190 16.14 11.86 -1.22
N TRP A 191 15.76 11.19 -2.31
CA TRP A 191 14.89 10.03 -2.25
C TRP A 191 15.61 8.79 -1.74
N GLY A 192 16.91 8.66 -1.99
CA GLY A 192 17.75 7.63 -1.37
C GLY A 192 17.78 7.75 0.15
N LEU A 193 17.94 8.96 0.67
CA LEU A 193 17.90 9.24 2.10
C LEU A 193 16.49 9.05 2.68
N ALA A 194 15.44 9.53 2.00
CA ALA A 194 14.07 9.43 2.46
C ALA A 194 13.50 8.00 2.43
N LEU A 195 14.05 7.09 1.61
CA LEU A 195 13.51 5.75 1.45
C LEU A 195 13.53 4.95 2.76
N GLY A 196 14.59 5.04 3.56
CA GLY A 196 14.70 4.35 4.85
C GLY A 196 13.55 4.69 5.80
N PRO A 197 13.32 5.98 6.12
CA PRO A 197 12.16 6.37 6.93
C PRO A 197 10.80 5.92 6.35
N ILE A 198 10.62 5.97 5.03
CA ILE A 198 9.36 5.51 4.40
C ILE A 198 9.19 3.99 4.55
N VAL A 199 10.26 3.20 4.44
CA VAL A 199 10.22 1.76 4.72
C VAL A 199 9.97 1.48 6.20
N GLY A 200 10.59 2.24 7.11
CA GLY A 200 10.34 2.13 8.55
C GLY A 200 8.89 2.45 8.93
N LEU A 201 8.28 3.45 8.26
CA LEU A 201 6.85 3.71 8.35
C LEU A 201 6.04 2.50 7.90
N ALA A 202 6.36 1.88 6.76
CA ALA A 202 5.66 0.69 6.27
C ALA A 202 5.71 -0.48 7.27
N ILE A 203 6.89 -0.76 7.84
CA ILE A 203 7.07 -1.80 8.88
C ILE A 203 6.25 -1.46 10.13
N SER A 204 6.14 -0.17 10.46
CA SER A 204 5.32 0.32 11.57
C SER A 204 3.80 0.21 11.32
N ILE A 205 3.36 -0.14 10.11
CA ILE A 205 1.96 -0.43 9.78
C ILE A 205 1.68 -1.92 9.85
N LYS A 206 2.49 -2.74 9.17
CA LYS A 206 2.25 -4.18 9.06
C LYS A 206 3.54 -4.95 8.79
N HIS A 207 3.67 -6.13 9.41
CA HIS A 207 4.88 -6.96 9.36
C HIS A 207 5.26 -7.44 7.96
N ASN A 208 4.29 -7.59 7.03
CA ASN A 208 4.58 -7.98 5.65
C ASN A 208 5.46 -6.95 4.92
N ALA A 209 5.59 -5.74 5.44
CA ALA A 209 6.54 -4.74 4.95
C ALA A 209 8.01 -5.16 5.15
N LEU A 210 8.31 -6.15 5.99
CA LEU A 210 9.66 -6.71 6.15
C LEU A 210 10.19 -7.35 4.85
N PHE A 211 9.31 -7.73 3.92
CA PHE A 211 9.73 -8.19 2.59
C PHE A 211 10.17 -7.05 1.67
N LEU A 212 9.79 -5.79 1.92
CA LEU A 212 10.07 -4.67 1.00
C LEU A 212 11.57 -4.50 0.72
N PRO A 213 12.48 -4.46 1.71
CA PRO A 213 13.91 -4.37 1.43
C PRO A 213 14.43 -5.50 0.55
N LEU A 214 13.94 -6.73 0.75
CA LEU A 214 14.34 -7.91 -0.01
C LEU A 214 13.89 -7.81 -1.47
N LEU A 215 12.63 -7.40 -1.71
CA LEU A 215 12.08 -7.23 -3.06
C LEU A 215 12.76 -6.10 -3.83
N LEU A 216 13.02 -4.97 -3.16
CA LEU A 216 13.76 -3.85 -3.74
C LEU A 216 15.21 -4.24 -4.05
N GLY A 217 15.84 -5.01 -3.15
CA GLY A 217 17.17 -5.59 -3.35
C GLY A 217 17.22 -6.53 -4.54
N LEU A 218 16.28 -7.48 -4.64
CA LEU A 218 16.16 -8.40 -5.77
C LEU A 218 16.04 -7.64 -7.10
N HIS A 219 15.10 -6.69 -7.19
CA HIS A 219 14.96 -5.84 -8.36
C HIS A 219 16.26 -5.11 -8.70
N TYR A 220 16.91 -4.51 -7.70
CA TYR A 220 18.16 -3.77 -7.90
C TYR A 220 19.29 -4.66 -8.40
N LEU A 221 19.43 -5.87 -7.87
CA LEU A 221 20.39 -6.86 -8.34
C LEU A 221 20.11 -7.26 -9.79
N CYS A 222 18.85 -7.45 -10.18
CA CYS A 222 18.47 -7.67 -11.57
C CYS A 222 18.86 -6.50 -12.48
N CYS A 223 18.68 -5.24 -12.03
CA CYS A 223 19.14 -4.06 -12.78
C CYS A 223 20.67 -4.06 -12.96
N LEU A 224 21.44 -4.36 -11.92
CA LEU A 224 22.90 -4.45 -12.01
C LEU A 224 23.35 -5.60 -12.92
N GLY A 225 22.72 -6.77 -12.82
CA GLY A 225 22.98 -7.92 -13.66
C GLY A 225 22.67 -7.63 -15.14
N ALA A 226 21.51 -7.02 -15.43
CA ALA A 226 21.13 -6.63 -16.78
C ALA A 226 22.10 -5.60 -17.39
N ARG A 227 22.59 -4.64 -16.60
CA ARG A 227 23.63 -3.70 -17.05
C ARG A 227 24.92 -4.41 -17.41
N TRP A 228 25.39 -5.32 -16.55
CA TRP A 228 26.61 -6.06 -16.78
C TRP A 228 26.49 -6.94 -18.03
N TRP A 229 25.39 -7.67 -18.18
CA TRP A 229 25.13 -8.53 -19.33
C TRP A 229 25.02 -7.76 -20.66
N ARG A 230 24.50 -6.51 -20.61
CA ARG A 230 24.45 -5.59 -21.76
C ARG A 230 25.76 -4.87 -22.05
N GLY A 231 26.87 -5.26 -21.43
CA GLY A 231 28.18 -4.66 -21.65
C GLY A 231 28.34 -3.23 -21.10
N ARG A 232 27.45 -2.76 -20.22
CA ARG A 232 27.47 -1.38 -19.66
C ARG A 232 28.43 -1.20 -18.47
N GLY A 233 29.44 -2.05 -18.39
CA GLY A 233 30.44 -2.08 -17.31
C GLY A 233 30.01 -2.86 -16.07
N ARG A 234 31.00 -3.29 -15.27
CA ARG A 234 30.79 -3.94 -13.97
C ARG A 234 30.21 -2.93 -12.95
N PRO A 235 29.40 -3.39 -11.97
CA PRO A 235 28.92 -2.53 -10.89
C PRO A 235 30.07 -1.87 -10.14
N ARG A 236 29.97 -0.56 -9.92
CA ARG A 236 30.95 0.19 -9.12
C ARG A 236 30.64 0.04 -7.61
N PRO A 237 31.60 0.26 -6.70
CA PRO A 237 31.35 0.18 -5.25
C PRO A 237 30.16 1.03 -4.78
N GLY A 238 30.03 2.26 -5.28
CA GLY A 238 28.89 3.15 -4.97
C GLY A 238 27.53 2.65 -5.50
N GLN A 239 27.51 1.62 -6.36
CA GLN A 239 26.31 0.91 -6.78
C GLN A 239 26.12 -0.40 -6.02
N LEU A 240 27.14 -0.98 -5.39
CA LEU A 240 26.97 -2.19 -4.57
C LEU A 240 26.36 -1.85 -3.21
N ALA A 241 26.73 -0.69 -2.64
CA ALA A 241 26.15 -0.16 -1.41
C ALA A 241 25.69 1.30 -1.61
N PRO A 242 24.65 1.57 -2.43
CA PRO A 242 24.14 2.91 -2.65
C PRO A 242 23.43 3.46 -1.42
N LEU A 243 23.25 4.79 -1.38
CA LEU A 243 22.66 5.52 -0.25
C LEU A 243 21.30 4.96 0.17
N TRP A 244 20.49 4.49 -0.77
CA TRP A 244 19.17 3.95 -0.45
C TRP A 244 19.27 2.64 0.36
N ILE A 245 20.28 1.79 0.11
CA ILE A 245 20.51 0.59 0.92
C ILE A 245 20.96 1.00 2.31
N ALA A 246 21.92 1.92 2.42
CA ALA A 246 22.38 2.43 3.70
C ALA A 246 21.26 3.08 4.51
N SER A 247 20.41 3.88 3.86
CA SER A 247 19.24 4.49 4.47
C SER A 247 18.23 3.44 4.94
N VAL A 248 17.90 2.44 4.13
CA VAL A 248 16.99 1.36 4.55
C VAL A 248 17.58 0.54 5.69
N ALA A 249 18.87 0.22 5.65
CA ALA A 249 19.53 -0.58 6.68
C ALA A 249 19.61 0.15 8.04
N VAL A 250 19.76 1.47 8.05
CA VAL A 250 19.96 2.26 9.29
C VAL A 250 18.69 3.01 9.69
N LEU A 251 18.12 3.81 8.79
CA LEU A 251 17.02 4.71 9.12
C LEU A 251 15.66 4.01 9.19
N ALA A 252 15.45 2.88 8.50
CA ALA A 252 14.20 2.13 8.63
C ALA A 252 14.03 1.50 10.03
N PRO A 253 15.03 0.77 10.59
CA PRO A 253 14.96 0.30 11.97
C PRO A 253 14.81 1.42 12.99
N LEU A 254 15.52 2.55 12.82
CA LEU A 254 15.40 3.70 13.72
C LEU A 254 13.98 4.30 13.68
N THR A 255 13.39 4.43 12.50
CA THR A 255 12.03 4.94 12.36
C THR A 255 11.02 3.97 12.97
N PHE A 256 11.16 2.68 12.71
CA PHE A 256 10.32 1.64 13.29
C PHE A 256 10.39 1.62 14.83
N TYR A 257 11.61 1.67 15.38
CA TYR A 257 11.83 1.74 16.82
C TYR A 257 11.22 3.02 17.43
N ALA A 258 11.43 4.18 16.80
CA ALA A 258 10.88 5.45 17.28
C ALA A 258 9.34 5.47 17.29
N LEU A 259 8.71 4.79 16.33
CA LEU A 259 7.25 4.76 16.20
C LEU A 259 6.56 3.66 17.01
N TRP A 260 7.34 2.83 17.73
CA TRP A 260 6.79 1.77 18.57
C TRP A 260 7.34 1.85 20.00
N PRO A 261 6.77 2.71 20.85
CA PRO A 261 7.27 2.94 22.21
C PRO A 261 7.35 1.70 23.10
N TRP A 262 6.51 0.70 22.81
CA TRP A 262 6.61 -0.60 23.46
C TRP A 262 8.00 -1.22 23.30
N LEU A 263 8.75 -1.02 22.21
CA LEU A 263 10.08 -1.62 22.08
C LEU A 263 11.14 -1.00 23.01
N TRP A 264 10.96 0.24 23.48
CA TRP A 264 12.04 1.03 24.09
C TRP A 264 12.71 0.46 25.35
N PRO A 265 12.00 -0.11 26.33
CA PRO A 265 12.63 -0.54 27.58
C PRO A 265 13.44 -1.84 27.44
N ALA A 266 13.12 -2.68 26.45
CA ALA A 266 13.77 -3.97 26.24
C ALA A 266 13.72 -4.36 24.76
N PRO A 267 14.46 -3.66 23.87
CA PRO A 267 14.27 -3.77 22.43
C PRO A 267 14.49 -5.18 21.89
N ILE A 268 15.53 -5.87 22.37
CA ILE A 268 15.88 -7.21 21.91
C ILE A 268 14.82 -8.22 22.35
N GLU A 269 14.50 -8.25 23.64
CA GLU A 269 13.49 -9.17 24.22
C GLU A 269 12.13 -9.01 23.53
N ARG A 270 11.65 -7.78 23.38
CA ARG A 270 10.34 -7.48 22.79
C ARG A 270 10.29 -7.73 21.28
N LEU A 271 11.41 -7.58 20.58
CA LEU A 271 11.50 -8.02 19.19
C LEU A 271 11.44 -9.54 19.08
N THR A 272 12.12 -10.27 19.96
CA THR A 272 12.03 -11.74 20.03
C THR A 272 10.59 -12.19 20.26
N GLU A 273 9.91 -11.61 21.26
CA GLU A 273 8.49 -11.87 21.55
C GLU A 273 7.60 -11.60 20.33
N TYR A 274 7.82 -10.47 19.64
CA TYR A 274 7.10 -10.13 18.42
C TYR A 274 7.29 -11.18 17.30
N PHE A 275 8.51 -11.67 17.08
CA PHE A 275 8.77 -12.68 16.05
C PHE A 275 8.20 -14.05 16.45
N GLU A 276 8.33 -14.45 17.71
CA GLU A 276 7.76 -15.70 18.23
C GLU A 276 6.24 -15.74 18.08
N PHE A 277 5.54 -14.66 18.42
CA PHE A 277 4.09 -14.57 18.23
C PHE A 277 3.67 -14.83 16.77
N HIS A 278 4.41 -14.27 15.81
CA HIS A 278 4.08 -14.42 14.38
C HIS A 278 4.45 -15.79 13.81
N LEU A 279 5.41 -16.50 14.42
CA LEU A 279 5.77 -17.86 14.02
C LEU A 279 4.70 -18.89 14.41
N TYR A 280 3.99 -18.67 15.52
CA TYR A 280 2.99 -19.60 16.07
C TYR A 280 1.54 -19.11 15.90
N HIS A 281 1.29 -18.24 14.93
CA HIS A 281 -0.01 -17.59 14.75
C HIS A 281 -1.16 -18.60 14.58
N SER A 282 -2.31 -18.31 15.19
CA SER A 282 -3.51 -19.13 15.09
C SER A 282 -4.02 -19.26 13.65
N TRP A 283 -4.51 -20.45 13.31
CA TRP A 283 -5.18 -20.72 12.05
C TRP A 283 -6.65 -20.35 12.13
N TYR A 284 -7.16 -19.70 11.08
CA TYR A 284 -8.56 -19.37 10.96
C TYR A 284 -9.21 -20.16 9.84
N ASN A 285 -10.49 -20.47 10.04
CA ASN A 285 -11.32 -21.09 9.03
C ASN A 285 -11.34 -20.25 7.74
N THR A 286 -11.00 -20.90 6.63
CA THR A 286 -11.23 -20.42 5.28
C THR A 286 -11.96 -21.51 4.49
N GLU A 287 -13.20 -21.23 4.10
CA GLU A 287 -13.92 -22.09 3.14
C GLU A 287 -13.51 -21.77 1.71
N TYR A 288 -13.19 -22.80 0.94
CA TYR A 288 -12.84 -22.69 -0.46
C TYR A 288 -13.29 -23.93 -1.24
N LEU A 289 -14.10 -23.72 -2.28
CA LEU A 289 -14.65 -24.78 -3.14
C LEU A 289 -15.34 -25.90 -2.35
N GLY A 290 -16.13 -25.54 -1.34
CA GLY A 290 -16.88 -26.48 -0.49
C GLY A 290 -16.03 -27.20 0.57
N VAL A 291 -14.74 -26.87 0.68
CA VAL A 291 -13.84 -27.43 1.70
C VAL A 291 -13.45 -26.36 2.70
N ASN A 292 -13.56 -26.69 3.98
CA ASN A 292 -13.22 -25.81 5.09
C ASN A 292 -11.78 -26.07 5.57
N TYR A 293 -10.90 -25.11 5.36
CA TYR A 293 -9.48 -25.19 5.72
C TYR A 293 -9.20 -24.50 7.06
N ASN A 294 -8.70 -25.26 8.03
CA ASN A 294 -8.33 -24.77 9.37
C ASN A 294 -6.86 -25.02 9.72
N ARG A 295 -6.08 -25.62 8.81
CA ARG A 295 -4.65 -25.92 8.95
C ARG A 295 -4.02 -26.16 7.58
N PRO A 296 -2.68 -26.07 7.45
CA PRO A 296 -1.98 -26.47 6.24
C PRO A 296 -2.24 -27.93 5.83
N PRO A 297 -2.05 -28.28 4.55
CA PRO A 297 -1.68 -27.38 3.45
C PRO A 297 -2.85 -26.51 2.98
N MET A 298 -2.63 -25.21 2.87
CA MET A 298 -3.60 -24.27 2.31
C MET A 298 -3.65 -24.42 0.77
N PRO A 299 -4.81 -24.17 0.12
CA PRO A 299 -4.93 -24.33 -1.32
C PRO A 299 -4.08 -23.33 -2.09
N VAL A 300 -3.10 -23.82 -2.86
CA VAL A 300 -2.22 -22.98 -3.69
C VAL A 300 -3.01 -22.09 -4.66
N SER A 301 -4.13 -22.61 -5.17
CA SER A 301 -4.98 -21.90 -6.13
C SER A 301 -5.82 -20.79 -5.51
N LEU A 302 -6.01 -20.76 -4.18
CA LEU A 302 -6.95 -19.85 -3.52
C LEU A 302 -6.68 -18.36 -3.87
N PRO A 303 -5.45 -17.81 -3.75
CA PRO A 303 -5.23 -16.40 -4.05
C PRO A 303 -5.45 -16.06 -5.53
N LEU A 304 -5.08 -16.96 -6.44
CA LEU A 304 -5.25 -16.78 -7.88
C LEU A 304 -6.74 -16.82 -8.28
N VAL A 305 -7.46 -17.84 -7.84
CA VAL A 305 -8.89 -18.00 -8.11
C VAL A 305 -9.68 -16.87 -7.47
N MET A 306 -9.39 -16.49 -6.23
CA MET A 306 -10.07 -15.36 -5.59
C MET A 306 -9.74 -14.02 -6.27
N THR A 307 -8.52 -13.84 -6.79
CA THR A 307 -8.21 -12.63 -7.60
C THR A 307 -9.03 -12.62 -8.89
N TRP A 308 -9.09 -13.74 -9.62
CA TRP A 308 -9.93 -13.88 -10.82
C TRP A 308 -11.43 -13.67 -10.53
N ALA A 309 -11.92 -14.26 -9.45
CA ALA A 309 -13.32 -14.23 -9.06
C ALA A 309 -13.77 -12.87 -8.49
N THR A 310 -12.87 -11.93 -8.21
CA THR A 310 -13.20 -10.68 -7.48
C THR A 310 -12.67 -9.42 -8.13
N VAL A 311 -11.88 -9.55 -9.20
CA VAL A 311 -11.43 -8.45 -10.04
C VAL A 311 -12.04 -8.65 -11.44
N PRO A 312 -12.75 -7.65 -12.00
CA PRO A 312 -13.33 -7.79 -13.33
C PRO A 312 -12.31 -8.19 -14.40
N THR A 313 -12.71 -9.13 -15.26
CA THR A 313 -11.82 -9.78 -16.22
C THR A 313 -11.15 -8.79 -17.17
N ALA A 314 -11.86 -7.76 -17.63
CA ALA A 314 -11.28 -6.72 -18.48
C ALA A 314 -10.09 -6.01 -17.80
N LEU A 315 -10.20 -5.74 -16.49
CA LEU A 315 -9.14 -5.12 -15.71
C LEU A 315 -7.95 -6.09 -15.54
N LEU A 316 -8.22 -7.37 -15.24
CA LEU A 316 -7.16 -8.39 -15.16
C LEU A 316 -6.44 -8.60 -16.48
N MET A 317 -7.17 -8.62 -17.60
CA MET A 317 -6.59 -8.73 -18.94
C MET A 317 -5.69 -7.53 -19.24
N LEU A 318 -6.13 -6.30 -18.93
CA LEU A 318 -5.29 -5.11 -19.09
C LEU A 318 -4.03 -5.19 -18.22
N ALA A 319 -4.14 -5.62 -16.95
CA ALA A 319 -2.99 -5.82 -16.08
C ALA A 319 -2.02 -6.89 -16.63
N GLY A 320 -2.54 -8.00 -17.15
CA GLY A 320 -1.76 -9.07 -17.79
C GLY A 320 -1.07 -8.61 -19.07
N CYS A 321 -1.76 -7.87 -19.95
CA CYS A 321 -1.14 -7.23 -21.11
C CYS A 321 -0.03 -6.25 -20.68
N GLY A 322 -0.26 -5.49 -19.61
CA GLY A 322 0.70 -4.55 -19.05
C GLY A 322 1.96 -5.24 -18.55
N LEU A 323 1.80 -6.38 -17.88
CA LEU A 323 2.91 -7.21 -17.41
C LEU A 323 3.77 -7.66 -18.60
N VAL A 324 3.15 -8.22 -19.63
CA VAL A 324 3.86 -8.69 -20.83
C VAL A 324 4.56 -7.54 -21.56
N ILE A 325 3.86 -6.40 -21.74
CA ILE A 325 4.44 -5.22 -22.39
C ILE A 325 5.61 -4.66 -21.59
N GLY A 326 5.46 -4.50 -20.27
CA GLY A 326 6.51 -3.97 -19.40
C GLY A 326 7.78 -4.84 -19.40
N LEU A 327 7.62 -6.16 -19.27
CA LEU A 327 8.75 -7.09 -19.33
C LEU A 327 9.40 -7.12 -20.72
N ARG A 328 8.62 -7.03 -21.79
CA ARG A 328 9.14 -6.93 -23.17
C ARG A 328 9.89 -5.63 -23.38
N ASP A 329 9.40 -4.50 -22.87
CA ASP A 329 10.10 -3.22 -22.95
C ASP A 329 11.44 -3.28 -22.22
N ASP A 330 11.45 -3.87 -21.03
CA ASP A 330 12.66 -4.07 -20.26
C ASP A 330 13.66 -4.93 -21.01
N ALA A 331 13.23 -6.01 -21.66
CA ALA A 331 14.07 -6.88 -22.47
C ALA A 331 14.60 -6.20 -23.75
N ARG A 332 13.73 -5.47 -24.48
CA ARG A 332 14.03 -4.83 -25.76
C ARG A 332 14.83 -3.54 -25.65
N ARG A 333 14.94 -2.93 -24.46
CA ARG A 333 15.76 -1.73 -24.21
C ARG A 333 17.26 -2.05 -24.29
N SER A 334 17.71 -2.40 -25.49
CA SER A 334 19.09 -2.31 -25.95
C SER A 334 19.48 -0.84 -26.07
N GLY A 335 20.76 -0.50 -25.85
CA GLY A 335 21.25 0.87 -25.69
C GLY A 335 20.70 1.86 -26.70
N GLY A 336 20.01 2.90 -26.21
CA GLY A 336 19.82 4.14 -26.94
C GLY A 336 20.89 5.12 -26.50
N GLU A 337 21.69 5.56 -27.47
CA GLU A 337 22.73 6.58 -27.38
C GLU A 337 22.16 7.88 -26.80
N GLY A 338 22.82 8.34 -25.75
CA GLY A 338 22.50 9.57 -25.05
C GLY A 338 23.66 9.85 -24.12
N ASP A 339 24.87 9.94 -24.69
CA ASP A 339 26.08 10.33 -23.98
C ASP A 339 25.99 11.81 -23.61
N ALA A 340 25.30 12.08 -22.50
CA ALA A 340 25.61 13.24 -21.69
C ALA A 340 26.63 12.80 -20.64
N ALA A 341 27.79 13.46 -20.62
CA ALA A 341 28.94 13.16 -19.76
C ALA A 341 28.66 13.23 -18.23
N SER A 342 27.43 13.54 -17.78
CA SER A 342 27.03 13.64 -16.37
C SER A 342 26.28 12.41 -15.81
N ASP A 343 26.18 11.32 -16.59
CA ASP A 343 25.38 10.12 -16.29
C ASP A 343 26.12 8.99 -15.55
N ALA A 344 27.28 9.28 -14.93
CA ALA A 344 28.01 8.27 -14.17
C ALA A 344 27.25 7.84 -12.90
N PRO A 345 27.11 6.53 -12.63
CA PRO A 345 26.54 6.05 -11.37
C PRO A 345 27.34 6.56 -10.16
N ARG A 346 26.61 6.97 -9.11
CA ARG A 346 27.17 7.47 -7.86
C ARG A 346 26.37 6.95 -6.66
N PHE A 347 26.96 7.03 -5.47
CA PHE A 347 26.35 6.57 -4.21
C PHE A 347 24.90 7.06 -4.01
N GLY A 348 24.63 8.35 -4.29
CA GLY A 348 23.28 8.93 -4.16
C GLY A 348 22.38 8.82 -5.40
N ALA A 349 22.87 8.27 -6.52
CA ALA A 349 22.11 8.10 -7.75
C ALA A 349 22.70 6.89 -8.51
N PRO A 350 22.37 5.65 -8.08
CA PRO A 350 23.04 4.46 -8.60
C PRO A 350 22.65 4.06 -10.02
N LEU A 351 21.47 4.46 -10.50
CA LEU A 351 20.93 4.13 -11.84
C LEU A 351 20.37 5.41 -12.51
N PRO A 352 21.22 6.39 -12.83
CA PRO A 352 20.80 7.69 -13.37
C PRO A 352 20.07 7.53 -14.71
N ARG A 353 20.47 6.57 -15.54
CA ARG A 353 19.88 6.29 -16.85
C ARG A 353 18.53 5.58 -16.72
N PRO A 354 17.43 6.10 -17.31
CA PRO A 354 16.13 5.46 -17.28
C PRO A 354 16.10 4.04 -17.85
N GLY A 355 16.92 3.75 -18.87
CA GLY A 355 17.00 2.44 -19.51
C GLY A 355 17.58 1.32 -18.64
N ASP A 356 18.12 1.64 -17.46
CA ASP A 356 18.73 0.67 -16.54
C ASP A 356 17.82 0.29 -15.36
N ARG A 357 16.59 0.80 -15.28
CA ARG A 357 15.74 0.72 -14.08
C ARG A 357 14.71 -0.42 -14.08
N LEU A 358 14.64 -1.22 -15.15
CA LEU A 358 13.75 -2.37 -15.33
C LEU A 358 12.34 -2.17 -14.73
N ASP A 359 11.65 -1.11 -15.17
CA ASP A 359 10.40 -0.67 -14.54
C ASP A 359 9.27 -1.71 -14.67
N GLY A 360 9.26 -2.49 -15.75
CA GLY A 360 8.31 -3.59 -15.94
C GLY A 360 8.53 -4.69 -14.93
N LEU A 361 9.79 -5.08 -14.69
CA LEU A 361 10.18 -6.06 -13.67
C LEU A 361 9.82 -5.56 -12.26
N LEU A 362 10.04 -4.28 -11.95
CA LEU A 362 9.65 -3.70 -10.67
C LEU A 362 8.15 -3.87 -10.40
N LEU A 363 7.31 -3.50 -11.38
CA LEU A 363 5.86 -3.66 -11.25
C LEU A 363 5.46 -5.14 -11.19
N ALA A 364 6.14 -6.02 -11.93
CA ALA A 364 5.89 -7.46 -11.91
C ALA A 364 6.17 -8.08 -10.54
N ILE A 365 7.32 -7.78 -9.93
CA ILE A 365 7.69 -8.28 -8.61
C ILE A 365 6.61 -7.94 -7.59
N PHE A 366 6.17 -6.68 -7.55
CA PHE A 366 5.18 -6.24 -6.56
C PHE A 366 3.74 -6.61 -6.88
N ALA A 367 3.40 -6.88 -8.14
CA ALA A 367 2.10 -7.41 -8.53
C ALA A 367 1.97 -8.92 -8.26
N VAL A 368 3.07 -9.68 -8.40
CA VAL A 368 3.06 -11.14 -8.29
C VAL A 368 3.40 -11.62 -6.89
N PHE A 369 4.39 -11.01 -6.22
CA PHE A 369 4.91 -11.51 -4.94
C PHE A 369 3.84 -11.68 -3.85
N PRO A 370 2.94 -10.71 -3.58
CA PRO A 370 1.93 -10.91 -2.54
C PRO A 370 0.99 -12.07 -2.82
N ILE A 371 0.65 -12.32 -4.09
CA ILE A 371 -0.20 -13.44 -4.49
C ILE A 371 0.59 -14.75 -4.34
N ALA A 372 1.83 -14.80 -4.86
CA ALA A 372 2.69 -15.97 -4.81
C ALA A 372 3.05 -16.39 -3.36
N LEU A 373 3.33 -15.43 -2.49
CA LEU A 373 3.63 -15.68 -1.08
C LEU A 373 2.44 -16.36 -0.38
N ILE A 374 1.23 -15.83 -0.56
CA ILE A 374 0.03 -16.39 0.07
C ILE A 374 -0.39 -17.71 -0.59
N SER A 375 0.02 -17.96 -1.83
CA SER A 375 -0.18 -19.27 -2.50
C SER A 375 0.68 -20.39 -1.92
N LEU A 376 1.66 -20.11 -1.05
CA LEU A 376 2.45 -21.17 -0.42
C LEU A 376 1.58 -21.98 0.57
N PRO A 377 1.56 -23.33 0.50
CA PRO A 377 0.67 -24.14 1.32
C PRO A 377 0.86 -24.00 2.84
N SER A 378 2.05 -23.59 3.27
CA SER A 378 2.40 -23.39 4.67
C SER A 378 2.07 -22.01 5.20
N VAL A 379 1.65 -21.07 4.36
CA VAL A 379 1.35 -19.70 4.77
C VAL A 379 -0.09 -19.61 5.27
N PRO A 380 -0.34 -19.12 6.51
CA PRO A 380 -1.68 -18.90 7.01
C PRO A 380 -2.50 -17.96 6.13
N ILE A 381 -3.73 -18.38 5.81
CA ILE A 381 -4.70 -17.57 5.07
C ILE A 381 -5.90 -17.33 5.98
N PHE A 382 -6.19 -16.05 6.24
CA PHE A 382 -7.29 -15.67 7.11
C PHE A 382 -7.94 -14.33 6.73
N GLY A 383 -9.27 -14.30 6.64
CA GLY A 383 -9.96 -13.07 6.23
C GLY A 383 -9.74 -12.70 4.75
N GLY A 384 -9.50 -13.71 3.90
CA GLY A 384 -9.63 -13.62 2.45
C GLY A 384 -8.62 -12.71 1.76
N THR A 385 -9.09 -11.93 0.78
CA THR A 385 -8.25 -11.17 -0.16
C THR A 385 -7.41 -10.07 0.47
N LYS A 386 -7.66 -9.72 1.75
CA LYS A 386 -6.91 -8.69 2.48
C LYS A 386 -5.40 -8.98 2.56
N HIS A 387 -5.01 -10.25 2.48
CA HIS A 387 -3.61 -10.67 2.56
C HIS A 387 -2.75 -10.30 1.35
N TRP A 388 -3.34 -10.19 0.17
CA TRP A 388 -2.61 -9.88 -1.07
C TRP A 388 -3.11 -8.62 -1.77
N ILE A 389 -3.93 -7.80 -1.10
CA ILE A 389 -4.38 -6.50 -1.61
C ILE A 389 -3.21 -5.55 -1.93
N THR A 390 -2.05 -5.77 -1.32
CA THR A 390 -0.79 -5.06 -1.62
C THR A 390 -0.31 -5.25 -3.07
N ALA A 391 -0.79 -6.28 -3.79
CA ALA A 391 -0.53 -6.47 -5.22
C ALA A 391 -1.34 -5.51 -6.10
N TYR A 392 -2.53 -5.10 -5.67
CA TYR A 392 -3.52 -4.45 -6.54
C TYR A 392 -3.10 -3.05 -7.04
N PRO A 393 -2.37 -2.22 -6.26
CA PRO A 393 -1.79 -0.99 -6.81
C PRO A 393 -0.90 -1.24 -8.03
N PHE A 394 -0.16 -2.34 -8.06
CA PHE A 394 0.76 -2.67 -9.14
C PHE A 394 0.05 -3.28 -10.34
N LEU A 395 -0.98 -4.10 -10.12
CA LEU A 395 -1.90 -4.53 -11.18
C LEU A 395 -2.57 -3.31 -11.85
N ALA A 396 -2.99 -2.31 -11.08
CA ALA A 396 -3.57 -1.07 -11.59
C ALA A 396 -2.58 -0.27 -12.45
N LEU A 397 -1.31 -0.18 -12.03
CA LEU A 397 -0.26 0.49 -12.82
C LEU A 397 0.09 -0.26 -14.11
N LEU A 398 0.10 -1.60 -14.07
CA LEU A 398 0.26 -2.43 -15.27
C LEU A 398 -0.92 -2.24 -16.24
N ALA A 399 -2.15 -2.18 -15.74
CA ALA A 399 -3.31 -1.87 -16.56
C ALA A 399 -3.21 -0.49 -17.23
N ALA A 400 -2.73 0.53 -16.50
CA ALA A 400 -2.48 1.86 -17.06
C ALA A 400 -1.36 1.87 -18.12
N LEU A 401 -0.29 1.09 -17.93
CA LEU A 401 0.76 0.91 -18.93
C LEU A 401 0.19 0.29 -20.22
N ALA A 402 -0.58 -0.80 -20.09
CA ALA A 402 -1.22 -1.45 -21.22
C ALA A 402 -2.15 -0.50 -21.96
N TRP A 403 -3.00 0.22 -21.20
CA TRP A 403 -3.91 1.22 -21.74
C TRP A 403 -3.19 2.22 -22.64
N GLY A 404 -2.13 2.85 -22.13
CA GLY A 404 -1.36 3.82 -22.91
C GLY A 404 -0.80 3.23 -24.19
N ARG A 405 -0.23 2.03 -24.12
CA ARG A 405 0.43 1.37 -25.26
C ARG A 405 -0.54 0.86 -26.32
N LEU A 406 -1.66 0.27 -25.91
CA LEU A 406 -2.70 -0.19 -26.83
C LEU A 406 -3.30 0.99 -27.59
N TRP A 407 -3.59 2.08 -26.89
CA TRP A 407 -4.12 3.28 -27.52
C TRP A 407 -3.12 4.00 -28.41
N GLN A 408 -1.82 4.01 -28.07
CA GLN A 408 -0.78 4.49 -28.98
C GLN A 408 -0.73 3.66 -30.26
N ALA A 409 -0.84 2.33 -30.17
CA ALA A 409 -0.83 1.44 -31.33
C ALA A 409 -2.02 1.65 -32.28
N VAL A 410 -3.17 2.12 -31.76
CA VAL A 410 -4.36 2.45 -32.57
C VAL A 410 -4.20 3.75 -33.37
N GLY A 411 -3.20 4.60 -33.10
CA GLY A 411 -2.88 5.77 -33.94
C GLY A 411 -3.91 6.92 -33.82
N ILE A 412 -4.20 7.36 -32.60
CA ILE A 412 -5.41 8.13 -32.29
C ILE A 412 -5.44 9.56 -32.83
N SER A 413 -6.46 9.85 -33.65
CA SER A 413 -6.92 11.22 -34.00
C SER A 413 -7.78 11.86 -32.88
N ALA A 414 -8.25 13.10 -33.07
CA ALA A 414 -9.11 13.76 -32.08
C ALA A 414 -10.39 12.96 -31.72
N ARG A 415 -10.97 12.19 -32.66
CA ARG A 415 -12.12 11.30 -32.41
C ARG A 415 -11.78 10.15 -31.45
N GLY A 416 -10.56 9.61 -31.49
CA GLY A 416 -10.21 8.48 -30.62
C GLY A 416 -10.01 8.88 -29.15
N ARG A 417 -9.80 10.18 -28.82
CA ARG A 417 -9.83 10.64 -27.42
C ARG A 417 -11.21 10.47 -26.76
N ARG A 418 -12.29 10.67 -27.53
CA ARG A 418 -13.66 10.40 -27.03
C ARG A 418 -13.87 8.91 -26.82
N LEU A 419 -13.39 8.09 -27.75
CA LEU A 419 -13.49 6.63 -27.65
C LEU A 419 -12.69 6.08 -26.44
N GLN A 420 -11.51 6.63 -26.15
CA GLN A 420 -10.77 6.31 -24.92
C GLN A 420 -11.60 6.58 -23.66
N ALA A 421 -12.27 7.74 -23.59
CA ALA A 421 -13.09 8.08 -22.44
C ALA A 421 -14.29 7.13 -22.29
N VAL A 422 -14.97 6.79 -23.40
CA VAL A 422 -16.06 5.81 -23.42
C VAL A 422 -15.58 4.43 -22.99
N ALA A 423 -14.46 3.96 -23.53
CA ALA A 423 -13.87 2.68 -23.15
C ALA A 423 -13.44 2.66 -21.68
N LEU A 424 -12.95 3.77 -21.13
CA LEU A 424 -12.59 3.87 -19.72
C LEU A 424 -13.82 3.70 -18.83
N VAL A 425 -14.92 4.39 -19.17
CA VAL A 425 -16.21 4.24 -18.47
C VAL A 425 -16.64 2.78 -18.53
N PHE A 426 -16.68 2.18 -19.73
CA PHE A 426 -17.11 0.80 -19.91
C PHE A 426 -16.28 -0.21 -19.10
N VAL A 427 -14.96 -0.02 -19.03
CA VAL A 427 -14.05 -0.92 -18.28
C VAL A 427 -14.18 -0.76 -16.77
N LEU A 428 -14.48 0.45 -16.26
CA LEU A 428 -14.59 0.72 -14.82
C LEU A 428 -16.02 0.54 -14.27
N THR A 429 -17.05 0.67 -15.10
CA THR A 429 -18.46 0.57 -14.68
C THR A 429 -18.78 -0.72 -13.93
N PRO A 430 -18.34 -1.93 -14.35
CA PRO A 430 -18.62 -3.15 -13.60
C PRO A 430 -18.11 -3.11 -12.15
N SER A 431 -16.86 -2.65 -11.94
CA SER A 431 -16.29 -2.47 -10.60
C SER A 431 -17.08 -1.45 -9.79
N ALA A 432 -17.35 -0.27 -10.38
CA ALA A 432 -18.09 0.80 -9.71
C ALA A 432 -19.50 0.35 -9.30
N TRP A 433 -20.21 -0.34 -10.20
CA TRP A 433 -21.55 -0.85 -9.97
C TRP A 433 -21.57 -1.89 -8.84
N ALA A 434 -20.69 -2.89 -8.88
CA ALA A 434 -20.58 -3.90 -7.83
C ALA A 434 -20.23 -3.29 -6.46
N THR A 435 -19.37 -2.27 -6.45
CA THR A 435 -19.03 -1.56 -5.20
C THR A 435 -20.21 -0.77 -4.64
N LEU A 436 -20.94 -0.04 -5.48
CA LEU A 436 -22.10 0.73 -5.04
C LEU A 436 -23.26 -0.15 -4.60
N ARG A 437 -23.62 -1.16 -5.42
CA ARG A 437 -24.73 -2.09 -5.13
C ARG A 437 -24.43 -3.03 -3.98
N GLY A 438 -23.17 -3.44 -3.85
CA GLY A 438 -22.74 -4.36 -2.82
C GLY A 438 -22.55 -3.72 -1.45
N HIS A 439 -22.55 -2.38 -1.33
CA HIS A 439 -22.33 -1.71 -0.06
C HIS A 439 -23.52 -1.90 0.90
N PRO A 440 -23.32 -2.21 2.20
CA PRO A 440 -22.05 -2.37 2.93
C PRO A 440 -21.42 -3.78 2.88
N TYR A 441 -22.03 -4.73 2.19
CA TYR A 441 -21.61 -6.15 2.07
C TYR A 441 -20.64 -6.41 0.91
N ASN A 442 -19.69 -5.51 0.68
CA ASN A 442 -18.82 -5.55 -0.49
C ASN A 442 -17.93 -6.82 -0.59
N LEU A 443 -17.72 -7.54 0.53
CA LEU A 443 -16.98 -8.82 0.54
C LEU A 443 -17.75 -9.98 -0.11
N SER A 444 -19.07 -9.85 -0.28
CA SER A 444 -19.94 -10.84 -0.92
C SER A 444 -20.07 -10.63 -2.44
N GLN A 445 -19.38 -9.63 -2.99
CA GLN A 445 -19.41 -9.34 -4.43
C GLN A 445 -18.33 -10.14 -5.16
N TYR A 446 -18.73 -10.68 -6.31
CA TYR A 446 -17.87 -11.44 -7.21
C TYR A 446 -17.92 -10.86 -8.62
N ALA A 447 -16.99 -11.24 -9.48
CA ALA A 447 -16.96 -10.81 -10.87
C ALA A 447 -18.05 -11.53 -11.69
N PRO A 448 -18.60 -10.92 -12.76
CA PRO A 448 -19.68 -11.52 -13.55
C PRO A 448 -19.37 -12.92 -14.10
N LEU A 449 -18.11 -13.22 -14.42
CA LEU A 449 -17.71 -14.53 -14.97
C LEU A 449 -17.81 -15.68 -13.96
N VAL A 450 -17.95 -15.40 -12.67
CA VAL A 450 -18.22 -16.41 -11.64
C VAL A 450 -19.66 -16.32 -11.10
N GLY A 451 -20.55 -15.60 -11.80
CA GLY A 451 -21.96 -15.45 -11.46
C GLY A 451 -22.28 -14.32 -10.47
N GLY A 452 -21.35 -13.38 -10.26
CA GLY A 452 -21.46 -12.27 -9.30
C GLY A 452 -21.94 -10.95 -9.84
#